data_AF-A0A2N5AC32-F1
#
_entry.id   AF-A0A2N5AC32-F1
#
_cell.length_a   1.000
_cell.length_b   1.000
_cell.length_c   1.000
_cell.angle_alpha   90.00
_cell.angle_beta   90.00
_cell.angle_gamma   90.00
#
_symmetry.space_group_name_H-M   'P 1'
#
loop_
_entity.id
_entity.type
_entity.pdbx_description
1 polymer ?
#
loop_
_entity_poly.entity_id
_entity_poly.type
_entity_poly.pdbx_seq_one_letter_code
_entity_poly.pdbx_strand_id
1 'polypeptide(L)' 'MRLIPLVTAEQVGKWAARHIVNRINAFKPTADRPFVLGLPTG' A
#
# COMPACT_ATOMS: atom_id res chain seq x y z
N MET A 1 -1.38 -1.63 15.96
CA MET A 1 -0.85 -2.76 15.17
C MET A 1 -2.03 -3.58 14.63
N ARG A 2 -1.97 -4.08 13.37
CA ARG A 2 -3.03 -4.90 12.76
C ARG A 2 -2.41 -6.15 12.13
N LEU A 3 -2.99 -7.33 12.35
CA LEU A 3 -2.60 -8.59 11.72
C LEU A 3 -3.63 -8.97 10.64
N ILE A 4 -3.14 -9.44 9.49
CA ILE A 4 -3.98 -9.85 8.36
C ILE A 4 -3.50 -11.22 7.88
N PRO A 5 -4.09 -12.31 8.40
CA PRO A 5 -3.67 -13.66 8.03
C PRO A 5 -4.14 -13.98 6.61
N LEU A 6 -3.19 -14.23 5.72
CA LEU A 6 -3.42 -14.64 4.34
C LEU A 6 -2.69 -15.96 4.09
N VAL A 7 -3.24 -16.79 3.22
CA VAL A 7 -2.81 -18.19 3.08
C VAL A 7 -1.63 -18.33 2.13
N THR A 8 -1.57 -17.49 1.10
CA THR A 8 -0.54 -17.57 0.05
C THR A 8 0.21 -16.24 -0.14
N ALA A 9 1.46 -16.32 -0.60
CA ALA A 9 2.27 -15.14 -0.90
C ALA A 9 1.61 -14.21 -1.94
N GLU A 10 0.93 -14.77 -2.94
CA GLU A 10 0.20 -14.01 -3.95
C GLU A 10 -0.94 -13.18 -3.32
N GLN A 11 -1.65 -13.74 -2.33
CA GLN A 11 -2.69 -13.00 -1.60
C GLN A 11 -2.09 -11.82 -0.83
N VAL A 12 -0.92 -12.02 -0.20
CA VAL A 12 -0.20 -10.95 0.51
C VAL A 12 0.17 -9.83 -0.46
N GLY A 13 0.74 -10.16 -1.62
CA GLY A 13 1.07 -9.17 -2.65
C GLY A 13 -0.15 -8.39 -3.13
N LYS A 14 -1.25 -9.08 -3.46
CA LYS A 14 -2.52 -8.44 -3.85
C LYS A 14 -3.10 -7.55 -2.76
N TRP A 15 -3.02 -7.97 -1.50
CA TRP A 15 -3.49 -7.19 -0.37
C TRP A 15 -2.66 -5.92 -0.19
N ALA A 16 -1.33 -6.04 -0.21
CA ALA A 16 -0.41 -4.91 -0.08
C ALA A 16 -0.62 -3.88 -1.19
N ALA A 17 -0.74 -4.33 -2.46
CA ALA A 17 -1.01 -3.46 -3.59
C ALA A 17 -2.32 -2.68 -3.42
N ARG A 18 -3.41 -3.37 -3.07
CA ARG A 18 -4.71 -2.73 -2.79
C ARG A 18 -4.62 -1.74 -1.63
N HIS A 19 -3.89 -2.09 -0.57
CA HIS A 19 -3.71 -1.21 0.57
C HIS A 19 -3.00 0.08 0.17
N ILE A 20 -1.89 -0.01 -0.57
CA ILE A 20 -1.11 1.14 -1.05
C ILE A 20 -1.99 2.05 -1.93
N VAL A 21 -2.67 1.49 -2.93
CA VAL A 21 -3.55 2.26 -3.83
C VAL A 21 -4.66 2.97 -3.05
N ASN A 22 -5.30 2.29 -2.10
CA ASN A 22 -6.35 2.88 -1.27
C ASN A 22 -5.81 4.05 -0.44
N ARG A 23 -4.57 3.95 0.08
CA ARG A 23 -3.94 5.05 0.83
C ARG A 23 -3.60 6.24 -0.05
N ILE A 24 -3.08 6.01 -1.26
CA ILE A 24 -2.78 7.07 -2.23
C ILE A 24 -4.07 7.79 -2.62
N ASN A 25 -5.12 7.05 -3.01
CA ASN A 25 -6.40 7.62 -3.42
C ASN A 25 -7.10 8.39 -2.30
N ALA A 26 -7.06 7.88 -1.07
CA ALA A 26 -7.63 8.57 0.09
C ALA A 26 -6.88 9.86 0.43
N PHE A 27 -5.56 9.89 0.23
CA PHE A 27 -4.73 11.07 0.47
C PHE A 27 -4.93 12.17 -0.59
N LYS A 28 -5.27 11.80 -1.83
CA LYS A 28 -5.47 12.71 -2.97
C LYS A 28 -4.24 13.62 -3.18
N PRO A 29 -3.07 13.05 -3.54
CA PRO A 29 -1.86 13.84 -3.71
C PRO A 29 -2.00 14.87 -4.82
N THR A 30 -1.33 16.00 -4.64
CA THR A 30 -1.19 17.07 -5.63
C THR A 30 0.28 17.35 -5.87
N ALA A 31 0.61 18.21 -6.84
CA ALA A 31 1.99 18.63 -7.07
C ALA A 31 2.59 19.33 -5.84
N ASP A 32 1.82 20.17 -5.16
CA ASP A 32 2.26 20.88 -3.95
C ASP A 32 2.28 20.01 -2.70
N ARG A 33 1.55 18.87 -2.72
CA ARG A 33 1.46 17.92 -1.62
C ARG A 33 1.52 16.48 -2.16
N PRO A 34 2.71 15.98 -2.51
CA PRO A 34 2.87 14.65 -3.07
C PRO A 34 2.68 13.56 -2.01
N PHE A 35 2.32 12.36 -2.45
CA PHE A 35 2.31 11.16 -1.61
C PHE A 35 3.72 10.57 -1.60
N VAL A 36 4.40 10.62 -0.46
CA VAL A 36 5.75 10.05 -0.31
C VAL A 36 5.63 8.57 0.10
N LEU A 37 6.12 7.67 -0.75
CA LEU A 37 6.10 6.22 -0.54
C LEU A 37 7.53 5.67 -0.48
N GLY A 38 7.91 5.07 0.64
CA GLY A 38 9.14 4.30 0.76
C GLY A 38 8.93 2.87 0.24
N LEU A 39 9.78 2.43 -0.68
CA LEU A 39 9.74 1.09 -1.25
C LEU A 39 10.87 0.23 -0.65
N PRO A 40 10.57 -0.97 -0.14
CA PRO A 40 11.60 -1.91 0.26
C PRO A 40 12.24 -2.57 -0.97
N THR A 41 13.46 -3.07 -0.81
CA THR A 41 14.07 -4.04 -1.74
C THR A 41 13.77 -5.46 -1.28
N GLY A 42 13.90 -6.42 -2.21
CA GLY A 42 13.82 -7.85 -1.93
C GLY A 42 15.02 -8.35 -1.15
#